data_AF-A0A3B3C1E7-F1
#
_entry.id   AF-A0A3B3C1E7-F1
#
_cell.length_a   1.000
_cell.length_b   1.000
_cell.length_c   1.000
_cell.angle_alpha   90.00
_cell.angle_beta   90.00
_cell.angle_gamma   90.00
#
_symmetry.space_group_name_H-M   'P 1'
#
loop_
_entity.id
_entity.type
_entity.pdbx_description
1 polymer ?
#
loop_
_entity_poly.entity_id
_entity_poly.type
_entity_poly.pdbx_seq_one_letter_code
_entity_poly.pdbx_strand_id
1 'polypeptide(L)'
;MPEHCAAYACSNRQTIEARDRGITFHKFPKKDVRKKWEVALRREGFTATDSSVLCSEHFKPEDFDRTGQIVRLKDGVIPSVFNFPLHLQRVGVSS
;
A
#
# COMPACT_ATOMS: atom_id res chain seq x y z
N MET A 1 13.72 9.14 4.18
CA MET A 1 12.84 9.69 3.13
C MET A 1 12.43 8.51 2.25
N PRO A 2 11.19 8.01 2.30
CA PRO A 2 10.70 7.23 1.18
C PRO A 2 10.27 8.18 0.07
N GLU A 3 11.10 8.30 -0.95
CA GLU A 3 10.73 9.09 -2.13
C GLU A 3 9.71 8.35 -3.01
N HIS A 4 9.48 7.05 -2.78
CA HIS A 4 8.70 6.18 -3.68
C HIS A 4 7.81 5.19 -2.93
N CYS A 5 6.66 4.88 -3.54
CA CYS A 5 5.81 3.77 -3.12
C CYS A 5 6.59 2.44 -3.23
N ALA A 6 6.48 1.59 -2.21
CA ALA A 6 7.14 0.29 -2.20
C ALA A 6 6.42 -0.77 -3.06
N ALA A 7 5.21 -0.48 -3.54
CA ALA A 7 4.43 -1.40 -4.36
C ALA A 7 5.10 -1.76 -5.67
N TYR A 8 4.93 -3.03 -6.06
CA TYR A 8 5.37 -3.51 -7.36
C TYR A 8 4.76 -2.67 -8.48
N ALA A 9 5.58 -2.28 -9.45
CA ALA A 9 5.20 -1.46 -10.60
C ALA A 9 4.51 -0.12 -10.29
N CYS A 10 4.61 0.38 -9.05
CA CYS A 10 4.10 1.70 -8.69
C CYS A 10 5.19 2.76 -8.80
N SER A 11 4.91 3.82 -9.56
CA SER A 11 5.86 4.93 -9.77
C SER A 11 5.52 6.18 -8.95
N ASN A 12 4.53 6.09 -8.04
CA ASN A 12 4.13 7.22 -7.21
C ASN A 12 5.24 7.64 -6.25
N ARG A 13 5.43 8.95 -6.17
CA ARG A 13 6.44 9.61 -5.35
C ARG A 13 5.78 10.61 -4.42
N GLN A 14 6.33 10.78 -3.22
CA GLN A 14 5.79 11.72 -2.24
C GLN A 14 6.12 13.17 -2.65
N THR A 15 5.36 13.69 -3.61
CA THR A 15 5.55 15.00 -4.25
C THR A 15 4.31 15.88 -4.08
N ILE A 16 4.46 17.18 -4.35
CA ILE A 16 3.32 18.12 -4.35
C ILE A 16 2.28 17.69 -5.40
N GLU A 17 2.72 17.25 -6.59
CA GLU A 17 1.82 16.75 -7.65
C GLU A 17 1.04 15.50 -7.23
N ALA A 18 1.67 14.58 -6.48
CA ALA A 18 0.94 13.44 -5.92
C ALA A 18 -0.11 13.90 -4.91
N ARG A 19 0.21 14.87 -4.06
CA ARG A 19 -0.74 15.45 -3.11
C ARG A 19 -1.91 16.16 -3.80
N ASP A 20 -1.65 16.91 -4.87
CA ASP A 20 -2.67 17.61 -5.66
C ASP A 20 -3.66 16.60 -6.29
N ARG A 21 -3.14 15.45 -6.73
CA ARG A 21 -3.95 14.30 -7.18
C ARG A 21 -4.64 13.53 -6.05
N GLY A 22 -4.52 13.96 -4.79
CA GLY A 22 -5.11 13.31 -3.63
C GLY A 22 -4.39 12.02 -3.18
N ILE A 23 -3.18 11.76 -3.67
CA ILE A 23 -2.39 10.58 -3.30
C ILE A 23 -1.70 10.82 -1.95
N THR A 24 -2.01 9.98 -0.98
CA THR A 24 -1.40 10.01 0.36
C THR A 24 -0.46 8.82 0.55
N PHE A 25 0.53 8.95 1.43
CA PHE A 25 1.53 7.92 1.68
C PHE A 25 1.41 7.39 3.12
N HIS A 26 1.35 6.08 3.24
CA HIS A 26 1.10 5.37 4.50
C HIS A 26 2.29 4.49 4.84
N LYS A 27 2.87 4.71 6.02
CA LYS A 27 3.98 3.89 6.54
C LYS A 27 3.50 2.48 6.82
N PHE A 28 4.42 1.53 6.68
CA PHE A 28 4.14 0.16 7.07
C PHE A 28 3.79 0.12 8.57
N PRO A 29 2.75 -0.64 8.95
CA PRO A 29 2.39 -0.81 10.34
C PRO A 29 3.49 -1.57 11.09
N LYS A 30 3.46 -1.50 12.43
CA LYS A 30 4.35 -2.28 13.29
C LYS A 30 3.81 -3.71 13.46
N LYS A 31 4.67 -4.63 13.90
CA LYS A 31 4.32 -6.01 14.29
C LYS A 31 3.79 -6.85 13.11
N ASP A 32 2.88 -7.79 13.37
CA ASP A 32 2.40 -8.83 12.44
C ASP A 32 1.80 -8.29 11.13
N VAL A 33 1.19 -7.11 11.17
CA VAL A 33 0.58 -6.49 9.98
C VAL A 33 1.65 -6.10 8.95
N ARG A 34 2.88 -5.79 9.40
CA ARG A 34 4.02 -5.48 8.52
C ARG A 34 4.31 -6.62 7.55
N LYS A 35 4.39 -7.84 8.08
CA LYS A 35 4.68 -9.05 7.30
C LYS A 35 3.58 -9.33 6.28
N LYS A 36 2.33 -9.08 6.64
CA LYS A 36 1.20 -9.22 5.71
C LYS A 36 1.29 -8.23 4.55
N TRP A 37 1.73 -6.99 4.81
CA TRP A 37 1.98 -6.02 3.74
C TRP A 37 3.15 -6.45 2.85
N GLU A 38 4.25 -6.93 3.43
CA GLU A 38 5.40 -7.45 2.66
C GLU A 38 4.99 -8.57 1.71
N VAL A 39 4.20 -9.53 2.20
CA VAL A 39 3.65 -10.63 1.39
C VAL A 39 2.69 -10.11 0.32
N ALA A 40 1.83 -9.14 0.65
CA ALA A 40 0.86 -8.58 -0.29
C ALA A 40 1.51 -7.90 -1.50
N LEU A 41 2.74 -7.40 -1.37
CA LEU A 41 3.50 -6.78 -2.46
C LEU A 41 3.98 -7.79 -3.50
N ARG A 42 3.97 -9.09 -3.17
CA ARG A 42 4.43 -10.20 -4.02
C ARG A 42 5.82 -9.95 -4.62
N ARG A 43 6.69 -9.27 -3.86
CA ARG A 43 8.04 -8.93 -4.28
C ARG A 43 9.03 -9.83 -3.55
N GLU A 44 9.68 -10.71 -4.31
CA GLU A 44 10.65 -11.66 -3.77
C GLU A 44 11.82 -10.92 -3.10
N GLY A 45 12.18 -11.33 -1.89
CA GLY A 45 13.25 -10.72 -1.10
C GLY A 45 12.97 -9.31 -0.56
N PHE A 46 11.74 -8.80 -0.67
CA PHE A 46 11.40 -7.49 -0.11
C PHE A 46 11.15 -7.54 1.41
N THR A 47 11.89 -6.71 2.14
CA THR A 47 11.68 -6.45 3.57
C THR A 47 11.42 -4.97 3.77
N ALA A 48 10.30 -4.63 4.43
CA ALA A 48 9.94 -3.25 4.67
C ALA A 48 10.83 -2.64 5.75
N THR A 49 11.40 -1.48 5.46
CA THR A 49 12.15 -0.65 6.41
C THR A 49 11.22 0.34 7.12
N ASP A 50 11.67 1.01 8.18
CA ASP A 50 10.88 2.04 8.87
C ASP A 50 10.59 3.27 8.01
N SER A 51 11.34 3.41 6.91
CA SER A 51 11.05 4.41 5.89
C SER A 51 10.08 3.89 4.83
N SER A 52 9.85 2.59 4.68
CA SER A 52 8.98 2.07 3.61
C SER A 52 7.53 2.56 3.74
N VAL A 53 6.91 2.90 2.61
CA VAL A 53 5.52 3.41 2.52
C VAL A 53 4.79 2.81 1.32
N LEU A 54 3.46 2.82 1.38
CA LEU A 54 2.58 2.59 0.24
C LEU A 54 1.70 3.80 -0.01
N CYS A 55 1.44 4.12 -1.27
CA CYS A 55 0.47 5.16 -1.62
C CYS A 55 -0.97 4.67 -1.44
N SER A 56 -1.91 5.61 -1.31
CA SER A 56 -3.33 5.34 -1.07
C SER A 56 -4.00 4.48 -2.14
N GLU A 57 -3.49 4.47 -3.37
CA GLU A 57 -4.03 3.66 -4.47
C GLU A 57 -3.96 2.14 -4.23
N HIS A 58 -3.19 1.67 -3.24
CA HIS A 58 -3.10 0.25 -2.89
C HIS A 58 -4.12 -0.21 -1.85
N PHE A 59 -4.97 0.70 -1.40
CA PHE A 59 -6.01 0.48 -0.40
C PHE A 59 -7.37 0.84 -0.98
N LYS A 60 -8.41 0.16 -0.51
CA LYS A 60 -9.77 0.50 -0.89
C LYS A 60 -10.23 1.75 -0.12
N PRO A 61 -11.17 2.53 -0.66
CA PRO A 61 -11.73 3.68 0.06
C PRO A 61 -12.28 3.33 1.45
N GLU A 62 -12.82 2.12 1.61
CA GLU A 62 -13.37 1.58 2.87
C GLU A 62 -12.30 1.27 3.93
N ASP A 63 -11.04 1.10 3.53
CA ASP A 63 -9.93 0.83 4.44
C ASP A 63 -9.49 2.09 5.21
N PHE A 64 -9.94 3.26 4.77
CA PHE A 64 -9.60 4.53 5.39
C PHE A 64 -10.60 4.90 6.48
N ASP A 65 -10.08 5.20 7.66
CA ASP A 65 -10.80 5.92 8.68
C ASP A 65 -10.74 7.42 8.40
N ARG A 66 -11.91 8.01 8.18
CA ARG A 66 -12.11 9.45 7.92
C ARG A 66 -12.96 10.12 9.01
N THR A 67 -13.16 9.43 10.14
CA THR A 67 -14.00 9.94 11.23
C THR A 67 -13.30 11.01 12.05
N GLY A 68 -11.97 11.01 12.06
CA GLY A 68 -11.15 12.02 12.73
C GLY A 68 -10.63 13.14 11.82
N GLN A 69 -9.83 14.05 12.39
CA GLN A 69 -9.18 15.14 11.67
C GLN A 69 -8.11 14.68 10.67
N ILE A 70 -7.60 13.45 10.79
CA ILE A 70 -6.53 12.90 9.96
C ILE A 70 -7.03 11.61 9.34
N VAL A 71 -6.96 11.52 8.00
CA VAL A 71 -7.24 10.29 7.27
C VAL A 71 -6.15 9.27 7.57
N ARG A 72 -6.55 8.12 8.12
CA ARG A 72 -5.64 7.01 8.47
C ARG A 72 -6.18 5.70 7.92
N LEU A 73 -5.32 4.70 7.80
CA LEU A 73 -5.79 3.34 7.55
C LEU A 73 -6.37 2.77 8.85
N LYS A 74 -7.47 2.02 8.74
CA LYS A 74 -8.04 1.26 9.85
C LYS A 74 -7.03 0.23 10.35
N ASP A 75 -7.19 -0.20 11.60
CA ASP A 75 -6.33 -1.22 12.18
C ASP A 75 -6.45 -2.55 11.42
N GLY A 76 -5.32 -3.23 11.24
CA GLY A 76 -5.26 -4.53 10.57
C GLY A 76 -5.47 -4.53 9.05
N VAL A 77 -5.67 -3.37 8.41
CA VAL A 77 -5.82 -3.26 6.95
C VAL A 77 -4.59 -3.82 6.23
N ILE A 78 -4.83 -4.62 5.20
CA ILE A 78 -3.81 -5.15 4.30
C ILE A 78 -4.04 -4.55 2.90
N PRO A 79 -3.00 -4.01 2.22
CA PRO A 79 -3.15 -3.51 0.86
C PRO A 79 -3.60 -4.66 -0.04
N SER A 80 -4.57 -4.38 -0.90
CA SER A 80 -5.20 -5.39 -1.77
C SER A 80 -5.33 -4.94 -3.22
N VAL A 81 -5.15 -3.65 -3.49
CA VAL A 81 -5.28 -3.09 -4.83
C VAL A 81 -3.90 -3.06 -5.49
N PHE A 82 -3.65 -4.01 -6.37
CA PHE A 82 -2.42 -4.11 -7.14
C PHE A 82 -2.73 -4.48 -8.57
N ASN A 83 -2.05 -3.83 -9.52
CA ASN A 83 -2.11 -4.21 -10.92
C ASN A 83 -0.96 -5.17 -11.25
N PHE A 84 -1.04 -6.40 -10.73
CA PHE A 84 -0.06 -7.43 -11.04
C PHE A 84 -0.24 -7.93 -12.48
N PRO A 85 0.83 -8.25 -13.23
CA PRO A 85 0.71 -8.92 -14.52
C PRO A 85 0.00 -10.28 -14.38
N LEU A 86 -0.72 -10.74 -15.42
CA LEU A 86 -1.59 -11.93 -15.39
C LEU A 86 -0.96 -13.18 -14.74
N HIS A 87 0.34 -13.40 -14.94
CA HIS A 87 1.07 -14.54 -14.36
C HIS A 87 1.22 -14.47 -12.83
N LEU A 88 1.17 -13.27 -12.26
CA LEU A 88 1.16 -13.01 -10.81
C LEU A 88 -0.27 -12.84 -10.26
N GLN A 89 -1.33 -12.99 -11.06
CA GLN A 89 -2.73 -12.84 -10.61
C GLN A 89 -3.37 -14.14 -10.06
N ARG A 90 -2.68 -15.28 -10.06
CA ARG A 90 -3.21 -16.54 -9.49
C ARG A 90 -3.35 -16.40 -7.96
N VAL A 91 -4.44 -16.74 -7.26
CA VAL A 91 -5.64 -17.53 -7.57
C VAL A 91 -6.86 -16.82 -6.96
N GLY A 92 -7.81 -16.47 -7.81
CA GLY A 92 -9.17 -16.09 -7.45
C GLY A 92 -10.10 -16.55 -8.57
N VAL A 93 -10.01 -17.83 -8.93
CA VAL A 93 -10.98 -18.46 -9.83
C VAL A 93 -12.30 -18.51 -9.08
N SER A 94 -13.24 -17.69 -9.55
CA SER A 94 -14.66 -17.99 -9.74
C SER A 94 -15.46 -18.55 -8.56
N SER A 95 -16.42 -17.76 -8.07
CA SER A 95 -17.86 -18.02 -8.25
C SER A 95 -18.65 -16.73 -8.04
#